data_AF-A0A519CPN2-F1
#
_entry.id   AF-A0A519CPN2-F1
#
_cell.length_a   1.000
_cell.length_b   1.000
_cell.length_c   1.000
_cell.angle_alpha   90.00
_cell.angle_beta   90.00
_cell.angle_gamma   90.00
#
_symmetry.space_group_name_H-M   'P 1'
#
loop_
_entity.id
_entity.type
_entity.pdbx_description
1 polymer ?
#
loop_
_entity_poly.entity_id
_entity_poly.type
_entity_poly.pdbx_seq_one_letter_code
_entity_poly.pdbx_strand_id
1 'polypeptide(L)'
;MIKEYFTNYFVKIKDTKKVAREKNIGVWLLPVFDAFLITLYLSWELSIGVWFVLDTWQSSQIYVPWYMDTLWELSSFSLTIFMSIITFTILDKIILFFIYLHSYVNKQVLRGISRADMYLWRKTGKDTVITNFIWKLQRKYMSRSKKQRKLMTLAFVGLIGTYYGWMIIT
;
A
#
# COMPACT_ATOMS: atom_id res chain seq x y z
N MET A 1 6.97 28.77 -12.77
CA MET A 1 6.10 28.46 -11.61
C MET A 1 5.55 27.02 -11.62
N ILE A 2 4.61 26.65 -12.51
CA ILE A 2 4.01 25.29 -12.51
C ILE A 2 5.05 24.17 -12.78
N LYS A 3 5.89 24.33 -13.81
CA LYS A 3 6.97 23.36 -14.13
C LYS A 3 7.94 23.14 -12.96
N GLU A 4 8.24 24.21 -12.24
CA GLU A 4 9.17 24.19 -11.11
C GLU A 4 8.56 23.50 -9.89
N TYR A 5 7.26 23.73 -9.62
CA TYR A 5 6.50 22.98 -8.61
C TYR A 5 6.58 21.46 -8.85
N PHE A 6 6.24 21.00 -10.07
CA PHE A 6 6.28 19.57 -10.38
C PHE A 6 7.69 19.00 -10.30
N THR A 7 8.69 19.72 -10.82
CA THR A 7 10.09 19.28 -10.74
C THR A 7 10.53 19.09 -9.29
N ASN A 8 10.24 20.08 -8.43
CA ASN A 8 10.54 20.00 -7.00
C ASN A 8 9.76 18.87 -6.30
N TYR A 9 8.52 18.64 -6.69
CA TYR A 9 7.69 17.56 -6.13
C TYR A 9 8.22 16.16 -6.49
N PHE A 10 8.61 15.94 -7.75
CA PHE A 10 9.24 14.68 -8.15
C PHE A 10 10.58 14.46 -7.46
N VAL A 11 11.34 15.53 -7.19
CA VAL A 11 12.57 15.45 -6.38
C VAL A 11 12.25 15.00 -4.96
N LYS A 12 11.21 15.56 -4.30
CA LYS A 12 10.78 15.12 -2.96
C LYS A 12 10.43 13.63 -2.94
N ILE A 13 9.66 13.15 -3.91
CA ILE A 13 9.34 11.71 -4.03
C ILE A 13 10.61 10.89 -4.18
N LYS A 14 11.54 11.31 -5.04
CA LYS A 14 12.81 10.61 -5.26
C LYS A 14 13.69 10.61 -4.00
N ASP A 15 13.66 11.68 -3.21
CA ASP A 15 14.40 11.80 -1.96
C ASP A 15 13.88 10.85 -0.86
N THR A 16 12.61 10.44 -0.91
CA THR A 16 12.10 9.39 0.00
C THR A 16 12.88 8.07 -0.14
N LYS A 17 13.51 7.81 -1.30
CA LYS A 17 14.39 6.65 -1.49
C LYS A 17 15.63 6.69 -0.60
N LYS A 18 16.14 7.88 -0.26
CA LYS A 18 17.26 8.04 0.69
C LYS A 18 16.80 7.64 2.08
N VAL A 19 15.63 8.12 2.52
CA VAL A 19 15.04 7.79 3.83
C VAL A 19 14.77 6.29 3.95
N ALA A 20 14.28 5.65 2.88
CA ALA A 20 14.08 4.20 2.87
C ALA A 20 15.39 3.41 3.07
N ARG A 21 16.50 3.90 2.51
CA ARG A 21 17.84 3.31 2.70
C ARG A 21 18.31 3.47 4.14
N GLU A 22 18.15 4.66 4.72
CA GLU A 22 18.50 4.92 6.12
C GLU A 22 17.70 4.05 7.11
N LYS A 23 16.46 3.71 6.76
CA LYS A 23 15.59 2.84 7.56
C LYS A 23 15.74 1.34 7.26
N ASN A 24 16.73 0.94 6.47
CA ASN A 24 17.02 -0.45 6.08
C ASN A 24 15.84 -1.15 5.39
N ILE A 25 15.05 -0.42 4.60
CA ILE A 25 13.99 -1.02 3.79
C ILE A 25 14.61 -1.55 2.49
N GLY A 26 14.55 -2.87 2.30
CA GLY A 26 15.18 -3.54 1.15
C GLY A 26 14.61 -3.11 -0.21
N VAL A 27 13.31 -2.78 -0.27
CA VAL A 27 12.62 -2.39 -1.51
C VAL A 27 11.78 -1.14 -1.29
N TRP A 28 12.29 0.01 -1.73
CA TRP A 28 11.57 1.30 -1.67
C TRP A 28 10.25 1.31 -2.44
N LEU A 29 10.16 0.52 -3.52
CA LEU A 29 8.95 0.43 -4.34
C LEU A 29 7.73 -0.11 -3.54
N LEU A 30 7.96 -0.89 -2.48
CA LEU A 30 6.88 -1.43 -1.65
C LEU A 30 6.12 -0.30 -0.91
N PRO A 31 6.77 0.55 -0.08
CA PRO A 31 6.11 1.72 0.51
C PRO A 31 5.46 2.67 -0.50
N VAL A 32 6.04 2.80 -1.70
CA VAL A 32 5.46 3.63 -2.77
C VAL A 32 4.17 3.02 -3.31
N PHE A 33 4.17 1.71 -3.52
CA PHE A 33 2.99 0.99 -3.96
C PHE A 33 1.89 1.00 -2.89
N ASP A 34 2.23 0.80 -1.62
CA ASP A 34 1.29 0.91 -0.50
C ASP A 34 0.70 2.33 -0.40
N ALA A 35 1.53 3.35 -0.57
CA ALA A 35 1.08 4.75 -0.63
C ALA A 35 0.12 5.01 -1.80
N PHE A 36 0.37 4.41 -2.96
CA PHE A 36 -0.52 4.52 -4.11
C PHE A 36 -1.85 3.78 -3.86
N LEU A 37 -1.82 2.57 -3.30
CA LEU A 37 -3.02 1.80 -2.99
C LEU A 37 -3.90 2.52 -1.96
N ILE A 38 -3.32 3.07 -0.89
CA ILE A 38 -4.11 3.82 0.09
C ILE A 38 -4.67 5.10 -0.52
N THR A 39 -3.93 5.74 -1.44
CA THR A 39 -4.42 6.94 -2.15
C THR A 39 -5.64 6.60 -3.00
N LEU A 40 -5.61 5.45 -3.70
CA LEU A 40 -6.74 4.92 -4.44
C LEU A 40 -7.94 4.65 -3.53
N TYR A 41 -7.71 3.95 -2.44
CA TYR A 41 -8.76 3.62 -1.48
C TYR A 41 -9.39 4.87 -0.85
N LEU A 42 -8.58 5.82 -0.36
CA LEU A 42 -9.07 7.07 0.22
C LEU A 42 -9.84 7.90 -0.79
N SER A 43 -9.39 7.96 -2.04
CA SER A 43 -10.10 8.68 -3.09
C SER A 43 -11.45 8.06 -3.39
N TRP A 44 -11.54 6.73 -3.35
CA TRP A 44 -12.80 6.02 -3.53
C TRP A 44 -13.78 6.31 -2.39
N GLU A 45 -13.35 6.24 -1.14
CA GLU A 45 -14.17 6.60 0.02
C GLU A 45 -14.67 8.06 -0.04
N LEU A 46 -13.79 9.00 -0.42
CA LEU A 46 -14.18 10.41 -0.61
C LEU A 46 -15.21 10.58 -1.74
N SER A 47 -15.09 9.79 -2.80
CA SER A 47 -16.04 9.80 -3.93
C SER A 47 -17.42 9.33 -3.51
N ILE A 48 -17.47 8.23 -2.76
CA ILE A 48 -18.72 7.73 -2.16
C ILE A 48 -19.33 8.80 -1.25
N GLY A 49 -18.52 9.47 -0.43
CA GLY A 49 -18.98 10.58 0.40
C GLY A 49 -19.62 11.71 -0.40
N VAL A 50 -19.01 12.12 -1.52
CA VAL A 50 -19.58 13.13 -2.42
C VAL A 50 -20.91 12.66 -3.00
N TRP A 51 -21.00 11.42 -3.48
CA TRP A 51 -22.24 10.89 -4.05
C TRP A 51 -23.36 10.81 -3.02
N PHE A 52 -23.05 10.39 -1.79
CA PHE A 52 -24.02 10.35 -0.70
C PHE A 52 -24.53 11.75 -0.34
N VAL A 53 -23.64 12.74 -0.26
CA VAL A 53 -24.01 14.13 0.02
C VAL A 53 -24.88 14.69 -1.11
N LEU A 54 -24.52 14.40 -2.37
CA LEU A 54 -25.25 14.88 -3.54
C LEU A 54 -26.66 14.26 -3.63
N ASP A 55 -26.77 12.95 -3.36
CA ASP A 55 -28.05 12.23 -3.29
C ASP A 55 -28.95 12.77 -2.19
N THR A 56 -28.38 12.98 -0.99
CA THR A 56 -29.12 13.56 0.14
C THR A 56 -29.58 14.98 -0.17
N TRP A 57 -28.71 15.78 -0.81
CA TRP A 57 -29.06 17.14 -1.24
C TRP A 57 -30.24 17.09 -2.20
N GLN A 58 -30.15 16.33 -3.29
CA GLN A 58 -31.23 16.24 -4.27
C GLN A 58 -32.54 15.76 -3.65
N SER A 59 -32.46 14.72 -2.82
CA SER A 59 -33.62 14.12 -2.16
C SER A 59 -34.28 15.05 -1.13
N SER A 60 -33.55 16.05 -0.62
CA SER A 60 -34.09 17.09 0.28
C SER A 60 -34.83 18.23 -0.43
N GLN A 61 -34.79 18.26 -1.77
CA GLN A 61 -35.41 19.32 -2.58
C GLN A 61 -36.72 18.85 -3.21
N ILE A 62 -37.70 19.75 -3.29
CA ILE A 62 -39.05 19.47 -3.80
C ILE A 62 -39.06 19.39 -5.34
N TYR A 63 -38.06 19.97 -5.99
CA TYR A 63 -37.86 19.95 -7.44
C TYR A 63 -36.38 19.74 -7.74
N VAL A 64 -36.06 19.23 -8.93
CA VAL A 64 -34.68 19.06 -9.39
C VAL A 64 -34.18 20.39 -9.99
N PRO A 65 -33.15 21.04 -9.41
CA PRO A 65 -32.59 22.25 -9.99
C PRO A 65 -31.87 21.99 -11.31
N TRP A 66 -31.86 22.97 -12.20
CA TRP A 66 -31.21 22.89 -13.52
C TRP A 66 -29.70 22.59 -13.46
N TYR A 67 -29.01 22.93 -12.37
CA TYR A 67 -27.58 22.68 -12.19
C TYR A 67 -27.28 21.28 -11.66
N MET A 68 -28.30 20.51 -11.23
CA MET A 68 -28.10 19.22 -10.57
C MET A 68 -27.50 18.19 -11.52
N ASP A 69 -27.91 18.20 -12.79
CA ASP A 69 -27.34 17.31 -13.83
C ASP A 69 -25.83 17.55 -14.01
N THR A 70 -25.41 18.81 -14.02
CA THR A 70 -23.98 19.18 -14.10
C THR A 70 -23.20 18.75 -12.86
N LEU A 71 -23.80 18.83 -11.67
CA LEU A 71 -23.16 18.36 -10.43
C LEU A 71 -23.00 16.84 -10.44
N TRP A 72 -24.00 16.08 -10.91
CA TRP A 72 -23.88 14.63 -11.07
C TRP A 72 -22.80 14.26 -12.08
N GLU A 73 -22.75 14.93 -13.22
CA GLU A 73 -21.71 14.73 -14.23
C GLU A 73 -20.32 14.98 -13.64
N LEU A 74 -20.11 16.08 -12.93
CA LEU A 74 -18.84 16.38 -12.26
C LEU A 74 -18.52 15.34 -11.17
N SER A 75 -19.51 14.91 -10.39
CA SER A 75 -19.33 13.93 -9.33
C SER A 75 -18.90 12.57 -9.86
N SER A 76 -19.23 12.21 -11.11
CA SER A 76 -18.77 10.97 -11.73
C SER A 76 -17.24 10.90 -11.86
N PHE A 77 -16.58 12.07 -11.92
CA PHE A 77 -15.12 12.19 -11.95
C PHE A 77 -14.48 12.36 -10.56
N SER A 78 -15.27 12.36 -9.48
CA SER A 78 -14.79 12.62 -8.11
C SER A 78 -13.59 11.75 -7.72
N LEU A 79 -13.59 10.46 -8.10
CA LEU A 79 -12.47 9.55 -7.85
C LEU A 79 -11.18 10.06 -8.46
N THR A 80 -11.21 10.40 -9.74
CA THR A 80 -10.05 10.89 -10.50
C THR A 80 -9.58 12.24 -9.97
N ILE A 81 -10.53 13.11 -9.59
CA ILE A 81 -10.25 14.42 -9.01
C ILE A 81 -9.50 14.26 -7.67
N PHE A 82 -10.04 13.49 -6.73
CA PHE A 82 -9.39 13.24 -5.44
C PHE A 82 -8.05 12.53 -5.60
N MET A 83 -7.98 11.51 -6.47
CA MET A 83 -6.74 10.82 -6.79
C MET A 83 -5.66 11.78 -7.25
N SER A 84 -5.99 12.66 -8.20
CA SER A 84 -5.05 13.63 -8.77
C SER A 84 -4.59 14.63 -7.71
N ILE A 85 -5.53 15.18 -6.92
CA ILE A 85 -5.22 16.13 -5.85
C ILE A 85 -4.26 15.48 -4.85
N ILE A 86 -4.59 14.30 -4.29
CA ILE A 86 -3.76 13.63 -3.28
C ILE A 86 -2.39 13.28 -3.86
N THR A 87 -2.37 12.73 -5.09
CA THR A 87 -1.14 12.34 -5.79
C THR A 87 -0.17 13.51 -5.95
N PHE A 88 -0.66 14.70 -6.29
CA PHE A 88 0.19 15.86 -6.57
C PHE A 88 0.43 16.79 -5.38
N THR A 89 -0.17 16.52 -4.21
CA THR A 89 -0.04 17.37 -3.02
C THR A 89 0.65 16.69 -1.86
N ILE A 90 0.32 15.44 -1.56
CA ILE A 90 0.73 14.79 -0.30
C ILE A 90 1.27 13.36 -0.46
N LEU A 91 1.37 12.84 -1.68
CA LEU A 91 1.88 11.48 -1.92
C LEU A 91 3.28 11.27 -1.34
N ASP A 92 4.16 12.26 -1.42
CA ASP A 92 5.50 12.20 -0.81
C ASP A 92 5.44 11.96 0.71
N LYS A 93 4.51 12.63 1.40
CA LYS A 93 4.29 12.45 2.84
C LYS A 93 3.71 11.07 3.16
N ILE A 94 2.77 10.58 2.35
CA ILE A 94 2.19 9.23 2.52
C ILE A 94 3.28 8.16 2.32
N ILE A 95 4.14 8.31 1.31
CA ILE A 95 5.29 7.40 1.08
C ILE A 95 6.21 7.40 2.30
N LEU A 96 6.54 8.58 2.84
CA LEU A 96 7.36 8.69 4.05
C LEU A 96 6.70 7.99 5.25
N PHE A 97 5.39 8.18 5.45
CA PHE A 97 4.65 7.48 6.49
C PHE A 97 4.80 5.95 6.37
N PHE A 98 4.61 5.39 5.17
CA PHE A 98 4.79 3.95 4.97
C PHE A 98 6.23 3.50 5.17
N ILE A 99 7.23 4.29 4.81
CA ILE A 99 8.63 3.99 5.14
C ILE A 99 8.82 3.85 6.66
N TYR A 100 8.29 4.78 7.45
CA TYR A 100 8.36 4.68 8.91
C TYR A 100 7.57 3.49 9.45
N LEU A 101 6.38 3.23 8.92
CA LEU A 101 5.53 2.11 9.30
C LEU A 101 6.23 0.77 9.03
N HIS A 102 6.77 0.57 7.84
CA HIS A 102 7.53 -0.63 7.48
C HIS A 102 8.74 -0.83 8.38
N SER A 103 9.50 0.23 8.65
CA SER A 103 10.64 0.18 9.58
C SER A 103 10.20 -0.24 11.00
N TYR A 104 9.09 0.32 11.47
CA TYR A 104 8.52 -0.02 12.77
C TYR A 104 8.04 -1.47 12.82
N VAL A 105 7.23 -1.90 11.85
CA VAL A 105 6.70 -3.27 11.76
C VAL A 105 7.84 -4.29 11.69
N ASN A 106 8.86 -4.06 10.87
CA ASN A 106 10.03 -4.93 10.78
C ASN A 106 10.72 -5.10 12.15
N LYS A 107 10.88 -4.00 12.89
CA LYS A 107 11.47 -4.05 14.24
C LYS A 107 10.61 -4.87 15.20
N GLN A 108 9.28 -4.75 15.11
CA GLN A 108 8.37 -5.52 15.96
C GLN A 108 8.34 -7.01 15.59
N VAL A 109 8.35 -7.34 14.30
CA VAL A 109 8.44 -8.72 13.82
C VAL A 109 9.71 -9.39 14.32
N LEU A 110 10.88 -8.73 14.19
CA LEU A 110 12.15 -9.28 14.69
C LEU A 110 12.14 -9.48 16.21
N ARG A 111 11.58 -8.53 16.97
CA ARG A 111 11.38 -8.68 18.41
C ARG A 111 10.44 -9.84 18.75
N GLY A 112 9.37 -10.01 17.97
CA GLY A 112 8.42 -11.10 18.11
C GLY A 112 9.07 -12.47 17.89
N ILE A 113 9.84 -12.61 16.81
CA ILE A 113 10.61 -13.83 16.52
C ILE A 113 11.59 -14.12 17.66
N SER A 114 12.35 -13.13 18.10
CA SER A 114 13.32 -13.30 19.21
C SER A 114 12.65 -13.72 20.52
N ARG A 115 11.50 -13.14 20.87
CA ARG A 115 10.73 -13.54 22.05
C ARG A 115 10.18 -14.96 21.93
N ALA A 116 9.69 -15.33 20.75
CA ALA A 116 9.17 -16.66 20.49
C ALA A 116 10.28 -17.72 20.54
N ASP A 117 11.45 -17.43 19.97
CA ASP A 117 12.64 -18.27 20.10
C ASP A 117 13.07 -18.42 21.55
N MET A 118 13.10 -17.33 22.33
CA MET A 118 13.43 -17.39 23.76
C MET A 118 12.40 -18.21 24.55
N TYR A 119 11.12 -18.09 24.21
CA TYR A 119 10.05 -18.88 24.83
C TYR A 119 10.20 -20.38 24.54
N LEU A 120 10.47 -20.73 23.28
CA LEU A 120 10.71 -22.12 22.88
C LEU A 120 11.98 -22.68 23.52
N TRP A 121 13.03 -21.87 23.62
CA TRP A 121 14.27 -22.25 24.31
C TRP A 121 14.01 -22.61 25.76
N ARG A 122 13.26 -21.78 26.51
CA ARG A 122 12.90 -22.08 27.91
C ARG A 122 12.15 -23.41 28.07
N LYS A 123 11.38 -23.84 27.06
CA LYS A 123 10.61 -25.09 27.10
C LYS A 123 11.37 -26.31 26.59
N THR A 124 12.26 -26.15 25.63
CA THR A 124 12.85 -27.28 24.88
C THR A 124 14.37 -27.36 24.96
N GLY A 125 15.03 -26.33 25.50
CA GLY A 125 16.50 -26.20 25.52
C GLY A 125 17.13 -26.00 24.14
N LYS A 126 16.33 -25.92 23.07
CA LYS A 126 16.83 -25.75 21.70
C LYS A 126 16.90 -24.28 21.32
N ASP A 127 18.07 -23.84 20.89
CA ASP A 127 18.30 -22.46 20.48
C ASP A 127 17.71 -22.15 19.09
N THR A 128 17.11 -20.96 18.95
CA THR A 128 16.77 -20.33 17.67
C THR A 128 15.96 -21.20 16.69
N VAL A 129 14.97 -21.94 17.20
CA VAL A 129 14.18 -22.90 16.40
C VAL A 129 13.42 -22.22 15.25
N ILE A 130 12.73 -21.12 15.52
CA ILE A 130 11.94 -20.37 14.52
C ILE A 130 12.89 -19.70 13.54
N THR A 131 13.94 -19.03 14.03
CA THR A 131 14.94 -18.39 13.17
C THR A 131 15.61 -19.40 12.23
N ASN A 132 15.99 -20.59 12.72
CA ASN A 132 16.57 -21.65 11.89
C ASN A 132 15.59 -22.18 10.83
N PHE A 133 14.31 -22.33 11.19
CA PHE A 133 13.28 -22.74 10.25
C PHE A 133 13.12 -21.72 9.11
N ILE A 134 13.02 -20.43 9.44
CA ILE A 134 12.97 -19.33 8.47
C ILE A 134 14.20 -19.37 7.56
N TRP A 135 15.40 -19.51 8.15
CA TRP A 135 16.65 -19.59 7.39
C TRP A 135 16.71 -20.79 6.44
N LYS A 136 16.18 -21.95 6.84
CA LYS A 136 16.14 -23.15 6.01
C LYS A 136 15.22 -22.95 4.80
N LEU A 137 14.05 -22.34 5.02
CA LEU A 137 13.13 -21.96 3.94
C LEU A 137 13.78 -20.94 2.99
N GLN A 138 14.37 -19.88 3.53
CA GLN A 138 15.01 -18.84 2.73
C GLN A 138 16.17 -19.40 1.89
N ARG A 139 17.04 -20.23 2.48
CA ARG A 139 18.14 -20.88 1.74
C ARG A 139 17.63 -21.77 0.61
N LYS A 140 16.61 -22.60 0.87
CA LYS A 140 16.00 -23.48 -0.14
C LYS A 140 15.38 -22.70 -1.30
N TYR A 141 14.86 -21.50 -1.03
CA TYR A 141 14.35 -20.62 -2.07
C TYR A 141 15.51 -19.94 -2.85
N MET A 142 16.49 -19.39 -2.14
CA MET A 142 17.61 -18.66 -2.72
C MET A 142 18.56 -19.54 -3.53
N SER A 143 18.68 -20.83 -3.19
CA SER A 143 19.50 -21.81 -3.92
C SER A 143 18.92 -22.20 -5.29
N ARG A 144 17.69 -21.76 -5.62
CA ARG A 144 17.07 -22.05 -6.92
C ARG A 144 17.55 -21.08 -8.01
N SER A 145 17.53 -21.55 -9.26
CA SER A 145 17.91 -20.71 -10.41
C SER A 145 17.02 -19.47 -10.54
N LYS A 146 17.53 -18.38 -11.14
CA LYS A 146 16.75 -17.13 -11.34
C LYS A 146 15.44 -17.38 -12.08
N LYS A 147 15.45 -18.25 -13.09
CA LYS A 147 14.24 -18.64 -13.86
C LYS A 147 13.20 -19.33 -12.98
N GLN A 148 13.61 -20.30 -12.17
CA GLN A 148 12.72 -21.02 -11.26
C GLN A 148 12.14 -20.12 -10.17
N ARG A 149 12.94 -19.21 -9.60
CA ARG A 149 12.43 -18.22 -8.62
C ARG A 149 11.38 -17.32 -9.25
N LYS A 150 11.65 -16.77 -10.44
CA LYS A 150 10.70 -15.90 -11.15
C LYS A 150 9.39 -16.63 -11.47
N LEU A 151 9.47 -17.89 -11.91
CA LEU A 151 8.30 -18.72 -12.19
C LEU A 151 7.50 -19.04 -10.92
N MET A 152 8.17 -19.35 -9.80
CA MET A 152 7.52 -19.55 -8.51
C MET A 152 6.85 -18.27 -7.99
N THR A 153 7.50 -17.11 -8.11
CA THR A 153 6.90 -15.83 -7.74
C THR A 153 5.67 -15.54 -8.60
N LEU A 154 5.76 -15.75 -9.92
CA LEU A 154 4.62 -15.58 -10.82
C LEU A 154 3.47 -16.54 -10.51
N ALA A 155 3.77 -17.82 -10.26
CA ALA A 155 2.76 -18.80 -9.89
C ALA A 155 2.10 -18.48 -8.53
N PHE A 156 2.87 -18.01 -7.55
CA PHE A 156 2.37 -17.60 -6.26
C PHE A 156 1.47 -16.35 -6.35
N VAL A 157 1.92 -15.32 -7.07
CA VAL A 157 1.10 -14.11 -7.33
C VAL A 157 -0.13 -14.46 -8.15
N GLY A 158 -0.01 -15.34 -9.14
CA GLY A 158 -1.12 -15.83 -9.95
C GLY A 158 -2.17 -16.54 -9.11
N LEU A 159 -1.77 -17.48 -8.25
CA LEU A 159 -2.68 -18.19 -7.34
C LEU A 159 -3.42 -17.25 -6.38
N ILE A 160 -2.70 -16.27 -5.82
CA ILE A 160 -3.30 -15.25 -4.96
C ILE A 160 -4.30 -14.40 -5.76
N GLY A 161 -3.91 -13.93 -6.94
CA GLY A 161 -4.76 -13.13 -7.82
C GLY A 161 -6.02 -13.87 -8.24
N THR A 162 -5.90 -15.16 -8.59
CA THR A 162 -7.06 -15.99 -8.94
C THR A 162 -7.94 -16.28 -7.73
N TYR A 163 -7.36 -16.48 -6.55
CA TYR A 163 -8.14 -16.74 -5.33
C TYR A 163 -8.96 -15.51 -4.91
N TYR A 164 -8.34 -14.34 -4.84
CA TYR A 164 -9.06 -13.10 -4.51
C TYR A 164 -9.99 -12.67 -5.65
N GLY A 165 -9.60 -12.86 -6.92
CA GLY A 165 -10.47 -12.62 -8.06
C GLY A 165 -11.73 -13.50 -8.03
N TRP A 166 -11.58 -14.78 -7.69
CA TRP A 166 -12.70 -15.70 -7.50
C TRP A 166 -13.62 -15.25 -6.35
N MET A 167 -13.04 -14.87 -5.21
CA MET A 167 -13.78 -14.40 -4.03
C MET A 167 -14.52 -13.06 -4.22
N ILE A 168 -14.16 -12.27 -5.23
CA ILE A 168 -14.89 -11.04 -5.59
C ILE A 168 -16.06 -11.35 -6.54
N ILE A 169 -15.94 -12.42 -7.33
CA ILE A 169 -16.96 -12.86 -8.29
C ILE A 169 -18.03 -13.75 -7.64
N THR A 170 -17.70 -14.44 -6.55
CA THR A 170 -18.63 -15.27 -5.75
C THR A 170 -19.00 -14.57 -4.45
#